data_AF-A0A4V1UBI5-F1
#
_entry.id   AF-A0A4V1UBI5-F1
#
_cell.length_a   1.000
_cell.length_b   1.000
_cell.length_c   1.000
_cell.angle_alpha   90.00
_cell.angle_beta   90.00
_cell.angle_gamma   90.00
#
_symmetry.space_group_name_H-M   'P 1'
#
loop_
_entity.id
_entity.type
_entity.pdbx_description
1 polymer ?
#
loop_
_entity_poly.entity_id
_entity_poly.type
_entity_poly.pdbx_seq_one_letter_code
_entity_poly.pdbx_strand_id
1 'polypeptide(L)' 'DLSVRAFNCLKAAKINSLSELVQYEQEDLMKFRNFGQKSLSEIEQVLHERGLHFGMDLSKLGADRDEY' A
#
# COMPACT_ATOMS: atom_id res chain seq x y z
N ASP A 1 -7.86 10.27 -0.10
CA ASP A 1 -7.16 10.88 -1.25
C ASP A 1 -5.68 10.99 -0.92
N LEU A 2 -4.77 10.63 -1.82
CA LEU A 2 -3.33 10.59 -1.51
C LEU A 2 -2.67 11.95 -1.77
N SER A 3 -1.75 12.37 -0.90
CA SER A 3 -0.95 13.56 -1.19
C SER A 3 -0.05 13.34 -2.40
N VAL A 4 0.29 14.43 -3.10
CA VAL A 4 1.30 14.43 -4.19
C VAL A 4 2.62 13.79 -3.73
N ARG A 5 2.98 13.95 -2.46
CA ARG A 5 4.17 13.33 -1.87
C ARG A 5 4.05 11.82 -1.80
N ALA A 6 2.95 11.30 -1.25
CA ALA A 6 2.72 9.85 -1.19
C ALA A 6 2.73 9.24 -2.59
N PHE A 7 2.05 9.88 -3.55
CA PHE A 7 2.05 9.43 -4.95
C PHE A 7 3.45 9.41 -5.57
N ASN A 8 4.24 10.47 -5.38
CA ASN A 8 5.61 10.53 -5.92
C ASN A 8 6.53 9.49 -5.27
N CYS A 9 6.37 9.18 -3.99
CA CYS A 9 7.11 8.11 -3.32
C CYS A 9 6.79 6.73 -3.91
N LEU A 10 5.51 6.43 -4.12
CA LEU A 10 5.08 5.18 -4.76
C LEU A 10 5.63 5.05 -6.18
N LYS A 11 5.53 6.13 -6.96
CA LYS A 11 6.08 6.19 -8.32
C LYS A 11 7.61 6.00 -8.36
N ALA A 12 8.33 6.59 -7.40
CA ALA A 12 9.78 6.42 -7.27
C ALA A 12 10.16 4.98 -6.88
N ALA A 13 9.32 4.32 -6.07
CA ALA A 13 9.45 2.90 -5.72
C ALA A 13 8.97 1.94 -6.84
N LYS A 14 8.52 2.47 -7.99
CA LYS A 14 7.91 1.72 -9.10
C LYS A 14 6.65 0.94 -8.70
N ILE A 15 5.96 1.39 -7.66
CA ILE A 15 4.67 0.86 -7.24
C ILE A 15 3.59 1.61 -8.03
N ASN A 16 2.96 0.89 -8.97
CA ASN A 16 1.94 1.47 -9.87
C ASN A 16 0.53 1.02 -9.50
N SER A 17 0.39 0.01 -8.65
CA SER A 17 -0.90 -0.56 -8.26
C SER A 17 -1.01 -0.76 -6.76
N LEU A 18 -2.26 -0.76 -6.27
CA LEU A 18 -2.56 -1.06 -4.87
C LEU A 18 -2.19 -2.52 -4.54
N SER A 19 -2.34 -3.43 -5.50
CA SER A 19 -1.93 -4.84 -5.37
C SER A 19 -0.44 -5.01 -5.16
N GLU A 20 0.41 -4.20 -5.80
CA GLU A 20 1.85 -4.19 -5.53
C GLU A 20 2.13 -3.59 -4.16
N LEU A 21 1.47 -2.48 -3.81
CA LEU A 21 1.67 -1.80 -2.54
C LEU A 21 1.39 -2.69 -1.33
N VAL A 22 0.28 -3.43 -1.33
CA VAL A 22 -0.13 -4.25 -0.19
C VAL A 22 0.81 -5.43 0.07
N GLN A 23 1.62 -5.83 -0.92
CA GLN A 23 2.64 -6.88 -0.74
C GLN A 23 3.87 -6.39 0.03
N TYR A 24 4.05 -5.08 0.17
CA TYR A 24 5.13 -4.51 0.98
C TYR A 24 4.73 -4.43 2.44
N GLU A 25 5.72 -4.59 3.33
CA GLU A 25 5.58 -4.30 4.75
C GLU A 25 5.70 -2.80 5.02
N GLN A 26 5.07 -2.34 6.11
CA GLN A 26 5.17 -0.94 6.54
C GLN A 26 6.63 -0.51 6.75
N GLU A 27 7.44 -1.41 7.31
CA GLU A 27 8.86 -1.17 7.57
C GLU A 27 9.67 -0.98 6.28
N ASP A 28 9.28 -1.64 5.19
CA ASP A 28 9.96 -1.51 3.90
C ASP A 28 9.64 -0.19 3.23
N LEU A 29 8.39 0.28 3.35
CA LEU A 29 7.99 1.60 2.87
C LEU A 29 8.73 2.72 3.62
N MET A 30 8.97 2.54 4.93
CA MET A 30 9.73 3.51 5.74
C MET A 30 11.22 3.60 5.34
N LYS A 31 11.77 2.59 4.64
CA LYS A 31 13.13 2.63 4.08
C LYS A 31 13.21 3.45 2.78
N PHE A 32 12.07 3.77 2.15
CA PHE A 32 12.08 4.53 0.90
C PHE A 32 12.48 5.99 1.13
N ARG A 33 13.38 6.48 0.29
CA ARG A 33 13.88 7.85 0.36
C ARG A 33 12.72 8.83 0.17
N ASN A 34 12.59 9.78 1.10
CA ASN A 34 11.51 10.78 1.18
C ASN A 34 10.13 10.25 1.63
N PHE A 35 10.02 8.96 1.93
CA PHE A 35 8.86 8.41 2.61
C PHE A 35 8.87 8.84 4.08
N GLY A 36 7.69 9.12 4.64
CA GLY A 36 7.57 9.60 6.01
C GLY A 36 6.23 9.23 6.61
N GLN A 37 6.13 9.39 7.93
CA GLN A 37 5.00 8.91 8.72
C GLN A 37 3.64 9.40 8.22
N LYS A 38 3.56 10.66 7.76
CA LYS A 38 2.33 11.20 7.17
C LYS A 38 1.92 10.48 5.88
N SER A 39 2.87 10.23 4.97
CA SER A 39 2.61 9.48 3.74
C SER A 39 2.22 8.03 4.04
N LEU A 40 2.83 7.41 5.06
CA LEU A 40 2.46 6.08 5.52
C LEU A 40 1.00 6.05 5.99
N SER A 41 0.61 6.94 6.90
CA SER A 41 -0.75 6.98 7.44
C SER A 41 -1.81 7.29 6.37
N GLU A 42 -1.51 8.16 5.41
CA GLU A 42 -2.41 8.42 4.27
C GLU A 42 -2.65 7.15 3.44
N ILE A 43 -1.58 6.39 3.18
CA ILE A 43 -1.68 5.15 2.42
C ILE A 43 -2.41 4.08 3.24
N GLU A 44 -2.07 3.93 4.52
CA GLU A 44 -2.71 2.99 5.45
C GLU A 44 -4.22 3.22 5.53
N GLN A 45 -4.64 4.49 5.65
CA GLN A 45 -6.06 4.83 5.65
C GLN A 45 -6.76 4.43 4.34
N VAL A 46 -6.12 4.68 3.20
CA VAL A 46 -6.63 4.29 1.87
C VAL A 46 -6.75 2.77 1.73
N LEU A 47 -5.81 2.02 2.30
CA LEU A 47 -5.88 0.56 2.34
C LEU A 47 -7.02 0.09 3.25
N HIS A 48 -7.11 0.65 4.47
CA HIS A 48 -8.13 0.31 5.44
C HIS A 48 -9.56 0.60 4.93
N GLU A 49 -9.77 1.73 4.24
CA GLU A 49 -11.04 2.06 3.57
C GLU A 49 -11.47 1.03 2.52
N ARG A 50 -10.53 0.22 2.01
CA ARG A 50 -10.76 -0.84 1.02
C ARG A 50 -10.72 -2.25 1.64
N GLY A 51 -10.58 -2.36 2.96
CA GLY A 51 -10.41 -3.65 3.64
C GLY A 51 -9.05 -4.32 3.38
N LEU A 52 -8.03 -3.52 3.04
CA LEU A 52 -6.69 -3.99 2.73
C LEU A 52 -5.70 -3.56 3.83
N HIS A 53 -4.56 -4.26 3.91
CA HIS A 53 -3.46 -3.92 4.81
C HIS A 53 -2.12 -4.22 4.15
N PHE A 54 -1.02 -3.72 4.73
CA PHE A 54 0.34 -4.05 4.31
C PHE A 54 0.69 -5.51 4.64
N GLY A 55 1.68 -6.08 3.97
CA GLY A 55 2.06 -7.48 4.14
C GLY A 55 1.01 -8.49 3.66
N MET A 56 0.05 -8.07 2.82
CA MET A 56 -0.92 -8.99 2.22
C MET A 56 -0.24 -9.91 1.21
N ASP A 57 -0.39 -11.20 1.45
CA ASP A 57 -0.01 -12.24 0.51
C ASP A 57 -1.14 -12.48 -0.51
N LEU A 58 -1.08 -11.76 -1.63
CA LEU A 58 -2.05 -11.90 -2.71
C LEU A 58 -2.05 -13.28 -3.37
N SER A 59 -0.98 -14.09 -3.19
CA SER A 59 -0.99 -15.48 -3.67
C SER A 59 -2.01 -16.34 -2.92
N LYS A 60 -2.39 -15.94 -1.70
CA LYS A 60 -3.39 -16.61 -0.87
C LYS A 60 -4.80 -16.05 -1.03
N LEU A 61 -4.95 -14.84 -1.59
CA LEU A 61 -6.25 -14.18 -1.76
C LEU A 61 -7.10 -14.76 -2.91
N GLY A 62 -6.54 -15.70 -3.69
CA GLY A 62 -7.23 -16.36 -4.81
C GLY A 62 -8.11 -17.57 -4.42
N ALA A 63 -8.38 -17.81 -3.13
CA ALA A 63 -9.05 -19.02 -2.67
C ALA A 63 -10.52 -18.86 -2.23
N ASP A 64 -11.04 -17.65 -2.00
CA ASP A 64 -12.43 -17.46 -1.57
C ASP A 64 -12.92 -16.08 -2.01
N ARG A 65 -13.41 -15.97 -3.24
CA ARG A 65 -14.00 -14.75 -3.77
C ARG A 65 -15.38 -15.05 -4.34
N ASP A 66 -16.20 -15.69 -3.52
CA ASP A 66 -17.65 -15.65 -3.61
C ASP A 66 -18.15 -14.86 -2.38
N GLU A 67 -19.23 -14.10 -2.57
CA GLU A 67 -19.92 -13.23 -1.58
C GLU A 67 -19.51 -11.75 -1.53
N TYR A 68 -20.00 -11.01 -2.53
CA TYR A 68 -20.79 -9.80 -2.28
C TYR A 68 -21.92 -9.68 -3.31
#